data_AF-A0A368EXY3-F1
#
_entry.id   AF-A0A368EXY3-F1
#
_cell.length_a   1.000
_cell.length_b   1.000
_cell.length_c   1.000
_cell.angle_alpha   90.00
_cell.angle_beta   90.00
_cell.angle_gamma   90.00
#
_symmetry.space_group_name_H-M   'P 1'
#
loop_
_entity.id
_entity.type
_entity.pdbx_description
1 polymer ?
#
loop_
_entity_poly.entity_id
_entity_poly.type
_entity_poly.pdbx_seq_one_letter_code
_entity_poly.pdbx_strand_id
1 'polypeptide(L)'
;MTDALRKRFHAAHNNLRSKLAKGNIYFEGKGRLPSAGDMYYMTYDCDLEAGAQQHASGCSLKTSSSSSRKDVGENTRVIAGVNRYPELAAE
;
A
#
# COMPACT_ATOMS: atom_id res chain seq x y z
N MET A 1 8.73 12.00 2.39
CA MET A 1 8.43 10.57 2.64
C MET A 1 9.68 9.97 3.24
N THR A 2 9.58 9.37 4.42
CA THR A 2 10.76 8.89 5.16
C THR A 2 11.07 7.43 4.84
N ASP A 3 12.34 7.03 4.97
CA ASP A 3 12.76 5.64 4.77
C ASP A 3 12.07 4.67 5.75
N ALA A 4 11.77 5.14 6.96
CA ALA A 4 11.02 4.36 7.94
C ALA A 4 9.62 4.02 7.42
N LEU A 5 8.93 4.97 6.77
CA LEU A 5 7.63 4.73 6.16
C LEU A 5 7.72 3.85 4.92
N ARG A 6 8.71 4.07 4.03
CA ARG A 6 8.97 3.20 2.87
C ARG A 6 9.13 1.74 3.29
N LYS A 7 9.99 1.49 4.28
CA LYS A 7 10.23 0.15 4.86
C LYS A 7 8.96 -0.44 5.46
N ARG A 8 8.15 0.35 6.17
CA ARG A 8 6.87 -0.12 6.74
C ARG A 8 5.89 -0.55 5.65
N PHE A 9 5.69 0.25 4.61
CA PHE A 9 4.80 -0.10 3.50
C PHE A 9 5.28 -1.36 2.77
N HIS A 10 6.57 -1.42 2.43
CA HIS A 10 7.18 -2.56 1.74
C HIS A 10 7.06 -3.86 2.56
N ALA A 11 7.46 -3.82 3.83
CA ALA A 11 7.41 -4.98 4.72
C ALA A 11 5.96 -5.43 4.97
N ALA A 12 5.03 -4.49 5.20
CA ALA A 12 3.62 -4.83 5.42
C ALA A 12 3.03 -5.59 4.23
N HIS A 13 3.23 -5.10 3.01
CA HIS A 13 2.72 -5.75 1.80
C HIS A 13 3.32 -7.14 1.61
N ASN A 14 4.66 -7.26 1.66
CA ASN A 14 5.32 -8.55 1.46
C ASN A 14 5.00 -9.56 2.58
N ASN A 15 4.82 -9.12 3.82
CA ASN A 15 4.38 -9.98 4.91
C ASN A 15 2.97 -10.53 4.69
N LEU A 16 2.02 -9.68 4.26
CA LEU A 16 0.66 -10.11 3.94
C LEU A 16 0.64 -11.08 2.74
N ARG A 17 1.37 -10.76 1.68
CA ARG A 17 1.53 -11.63 0.49
C ARG A 17 2.12 -12.99 0.87
N SER A 18 3.15 -13.02 1.71
CA SER A 18 3.79 -14.26 2.19
C SER A 18 2.84 -15.12 3.01
N LYS A 19 2.08 -14.51 3.93
CA LYS A 19 1.07 -15.23 4.72
C LYS A 19 -0.01 -15.83 3.82
N LEU A 20 -0.51 -15.06 2.85
CA LEU A 20 -1.49 -15.56 1.88
C LEU A 20 -0.92 -16.69 1.01
N ALA A 21 0.29 -16.54 0.49
CA ALA A 21 0.92 -17.53 -0.36
C ALA A 21 1.11 -18.88 0.35
N LYS A 22 1.41 -18.87 1.65
CA LYS A 22 1.49 -20.07 2.51
C LYS A 22 0.11 -20.62 2.93
N GLY A 23 -0.96 -19.98 2.48
CA GLY A 23 -2.33 -20.26 2.88
C GLY A 23 -2.63 -19.88 4.33
N ASN A 24 -1.79 -19.14 5.05
CA ASN A 24 -1.94 -18.91 6.49
C ASN A 24 -3.00 -17.83 6.84
N ILE A 25 -3.90 -17.51 5.92
CA ILE A 25 -4.95 -16.50 6.12
C ILE A 25 -6.30 -17.19 6.19
N TYR A 26 -7.07 -16.87 7.23
CA TYR A 26 -8.45 -17.30 7.40
C TYR A 26 -9.40 -16.13 7.08
N PHE A 27 -10.43 -16.40 6.28
CA PHE A 27 -11.49 -15.45 6.00
C PHE A 27 -12.78 -15.96 6.64
N GLU A 28 -13.39 -15.10 7.46
CA GLU A 28 -14.61 -15.43 8.18
C GLU A 28 -15.72 -15.85 7.20
N GLY A 29 -16.36 -16.98 7.49
CA GLY A 29 -17.40 -17.55 6.63
C GLY A 29 -16.92 -18.23 5.34
N LYS A 30 -15.62 -18.17 4.98
CA LYS A 30 -15.07 -18.88 3.81
C LYS A 30 -13.93 -19.85 4.13
N GLY A 31 -13.45 -19.86 5.36
CA GLY A 31 -12.38 -20.75 5.78
C GLY A 31 -10.99 -20.21 5.39
N ARG A 32 -10.04 -21.13 5.24
CA ARG A 32 -8.65 -20.82 4.87
C ARG A 32 -8.59 -20.39 3.40
N LEU A 33 -7.95 -19.25 3.11
CA LEU A 33 -7.72 -18.80 1.74
C LEU A 33 -6.71 -19.72 1.04
N PRO A 34 -6.85 -19.96 -0.28
CA PRO A 34 -5.94 -20.82 -1.02
C PRO A 34 -4.50 -20.27 -1.02
N SER A 35 -3.53 -21.19 -1.04
CA SER A 35 -2.12 -20.84 -1.25
C SER A 35 -1.87 -20.35 -2.68
N ALA A 36 -0.76 -19.68 -2.89
CA ALA A 36 -0.34 -19.18 -4.20
C ALA A 36 1.00 -19.82 -4.61
N GLY A 37 1.07 -20.36 -5.83
CA GLY A 37 2.27 -21.01 -6.36
C GLY A 37 3.36 -20.06 -6.83
N ASP A 38 2.99 -18.86 -7.29
CA ASP A 38 3.94 -17.85 -7.81
C ASP A 38 3.54 -16.43 -7.35
N MET A 39 3.64 -16.18 -6.04
CA MET A 39 3.35 -14.86 -5.46
C MET A 39 4.60 -13.98 -5.52
N TYR A 40 4.65 -13.03 -6.46
CA TYR A 40 5.80 -12.14 -6.63
C TYR A 40 6.16 -11.34 -5.37
N TYR A 41 7.46 -11.13 -5.16
CA TYR A 41 7.95 -10.22 -4.15
C TYR A 41 7.85 -8.78 -4.66
N MET A 42 7.21 -7.90 -3.90
CA MET A 42 7.13 -6.49 -4.28
C MET A 42 8.44 -5.79 -3.95
N THR A 43 8.96 -5.01 -4.89
CA THR A 43 10.05 -4.05 -4.66
C THR A 43 9.47 -2.66 -4.44
N TYR A 44 10.21 -1.82 -3.71
CA TYR A 44 9.86 -0.41 -3.59
C TYR A 44 10.33 0.32 -4.85
N ASP A 45 9.50 1.18 -5.42
CA ASP A 45 9.77 1.92 -6.64
C ASP A 45 9.50 3.41 -6.38
N CYS A 46 10.53 4.24 -6.62
CA CYS A 46 10.47 5.67 -6.33
C CYS A 46 9.59 6.44 -7.32
N ASP A 47 9.43 5.97 -8.57
CA ASP A 47 8.57 6.63 -9.55
C ASP A 47 7.10 6.41 -9.19
N LEU A 48 6.76 5.23 -8.68
CA LEU A 48 5.42 4.96 -8.13
C LEU A 48 5.15 5.78 -6.85
N GLU A 49 6.16 5.96 -5.98
CA GLU A 49 6.05 6.87 -4.83
C GLU A 49 5.78 8.31 -5.30
N ALA A 50 6.53 8.80 -6.29
CA ALA A 50 6.37 10.15 -6.81
C ALA A 50 4.95 10.39 -7.35
N GLY A 51 4.41 9.44 -8.12
CA GLY A 51 3.02 9.52 -8.59
C GLY A 51 1.99 9.49 -7.45
N ALA A 52 2.19 8.63 -6.45
CA ALA A 52 1.32 8.58 -5.27
C ALA A 52 1.37 9.88 -4.44
N GLN A 53 2.57 10.44 -4.25
CA GLN A 53 2.77 11.70 -3.52
C GLN A 53 2.18 12.88 -4.29
N GLN A 54 2.31 12.92 -5.62
CA GLN A 54 1.69 13.96 -6.45
C GLN A 54 0.17 13.99 -6.26
N HIS A 55 -0.49 12.82 -6.30
CA HIS A 55 -1.93 12.72 -6.06
C HIS A 55 -2.32 13.07 -4.63
N ALA A 56 -1.59 12.53 -3.63
CA ALA A 56 -1.84 12.80 -2.22
C ALA A 56 -1.70 14.29 -1.85
N SER A 57 -0.76 14.99 -2.50
CA SER A 57 -0.53 16.44 -2.29
C SER A 57 -1.71 17.30 -2.77
N GLY A 58 -2.56 16.77 -3.65
CA GLY A 58 -3.82 17.41 -4.03
C GLY A 58 -4.91 17.33 -2.96
N CYS A 59 -4.67 16.65 -1.83
CA CYS A 59 -5.62 16.46 -0.72
C CYS A 59 -6.97 15.85 -1.16
N SER A 60 -6.99 15.12 -2.29
CA SER A 60 -8.18 14.44 -2.77
C SER A 60 -8.50 13.24 -1.88
N LEU A 61 -9.78 13.10 -1.51
CA LEU A 61 -10.27 11.92 -0.76
C LEU A 61 -10.70 10.78 -1.70
N LYS A 62 -10.38 10.89 -3.00
CA LYS A 62 -10.75 9.95 -4.06
C LYS A 62 -9.50 9.42 -4.74
N THR A 63 -9.64 8.30 -5.43
CA THR A 63 -8.62 7.77 -6.34
C THR A 63 -8.34 8.74 -7.50
N SER A 64 -7.11 8.76 -8.00
CA SER A 64 -6.75 9.45 -9.23
C SER A 64 -7.38 8.77 -10.45
N SER A 65 -7.49 9.52 -11.54
CA SER A 65 -7.98 8.99 -12.82
C SER A 65 -7.03 7.90 -13.33
N SER A 66 -7.55 6.81 -13.88
CA SER A 66 -6.70 5.78 -14.51
C SER A 66 -5.87 6.35 -15.66
N SER A 67 -6.39 7.35 -16.38
CA SER A 67 -5.65 8.02 -17.45
C SER A 67 -4.42 8.78 -16.98
N SER A 68 -4.38 9.24 -15.71
CA SER A 68 -3.22 9.94 -15.14
C SER A 68 -2.15 9.00 -14.57
N ARG A 69 -2.42 7.69 -14.55
CA ARG A 69 -1.52 6.65 -14.00
C ARG A 69 -1.63 5.36 -14.80
N LYS A 70 -1.29 5.46 -16.09
CA LYS A 70 -1.41 4.35 -17.04
C LYS A 70 -0.68 3.10 -16.50
N ASP A 71 -1.38 1.97 -16.50
CA ASP A 71 -0.89 0.66 -16.09
C ASP A 71 -0.46 0.56 -14.59
N VAL A 72 -0.83 1.54 -13.76
CA VAL A 72 -0.54 1.59 -12.32
C VAL A 72 -1.84 1.46 -11.52
N GLY A 73 -1.91 0.46 -10.64
CA GLY A 73 -3.00 0.31 -9.66
C GLY A 73 -2.89 1.29 -8.49
N GLU A 74 -4.00 1.61 -7.83
CA GLU A 74 -4.00 2.60 -6.74
C GLU A 74 -4.95 2.17 -5.60
N ASN A 75 -4.45 2.33 -4.37
CA ASN A 75 -5.24 2.26 -3.13
C ASN A 75 -5.16 3.61 -2.42
N THR A 76 -6.27 4.13 -1.91
CA THR A 76 -6.31 5.38 -1.13
C THR A 76 -6.84 5.12 0.27
N ARG A 77 -6.32 5.84 1.26
CA ARG A 77 -6.83 5.82 2.63
C ARG A 77 -6.72 7.20 3.24
N VAL A 78 -7.84 7.70 3.73
CA VAL A 78 -7.90 8.93 4.52
C VAL A 78 -8.09 8.53 5.97
N ILE A 79 -7.25 9.05 6.85
CA ILE A 79 -7.38 8.84 8.30
C ILE A 79 -8.00 10.12 8.88
N ALA A 80 -9.26 10.05 9.29
CA ALA A 80 -9.94 11.15 9.97
C ALA A 80 -9.62 11.10 11.48
N GLY A 81 -8.90 12.11 12.00
CA GLY A 81 -8.58 12.20 13.44
C GLY A 81 -7.40 13.12 13.78
N VAL A 82 -7.43 13.71 14.97
CA VAL A 82 -6.60 14.82 15.47
C VAL A 82 -5.13 14.46 15.75
N ASN A 83 -4.76 13.16 15.72
CA ASN A 83 -3.38 12.72 15.92
C ASN A 83 -2.63 12.70 14.59
N ARG A 84 -2.39 13.88 14.03
CA ARG A 84 -1.28 14.06 13.09
C ARG A 84 -0.01 13.84 13.92
N TYR A 85 0.81 12.87 13.54
CA TYR A 85 2.20 12.78 14.01
C TYR A 85 3.04 13.55 12.97
N PRO A 86 3.18 14.88 13.08
CA PRO A 86 3.95 15.67 12.12
C PRO A 86 5.39 15.18 11.99
N GLU A 87 5.94 14.54 13.02
CA GLU A 87 7.25 13.85 13.02
C GLU A 87 7.40 12.75 11.96
N LEU A 88 6.31 12.22 11.41
CA LEU A 88 6.33 11.23 10.31
C LEU A 88 5.96 11.84 8.95
N ALA A 89 5.46 13.07 8.93
CA ALA A 89 5.03 13.77 7.72
C ALA A 89 6.11 14.70 7.15
N ALA A 90 7.10 15.10 7.96
CA ALA A 90 8.18 16.00 7.57
C ALA A 90 9.54 15.31 7.67
N GLU A 91 9.91 14.57 6.62
CA GLU A 91 11.26 14.55 6.01
C GLU A 91 11.10 14.37 4.50
#